data_AF-Q8X0V6-F1
#
_entry.id   AF-Q8X0V6-F1
#
_cell.length_a   1.000
_cell.length_b   1.000
_cell.length_c   1.000
_cell.angle_alpha   90.00
_cell.angle_beta   90.00
_cell.angle_gamma   90.00
#
_symmetry.space_group_name_H-M   'P 1'
#
loop_
_entity.id
_entity.type
_entity.pdbx_description
1 polymer ?
#
loop_
_entity_poly.entity_id
_entity_poly.type
_entity_poly.pdbx_seq_one_letter_code
_entity_poly.pdbx_strand_id
1 'polypeptide(L)'
;MNYIGDTKAGTLVGVDKFGNKFFENQEELPLRTRWVDFAKHDYDPSHIEPLWHAWISYAIDTVPTQDPIATQAPKRPWAPEVHHPNYTTLPGAFKTFNTSSVKPKIQSWEPVAAPRH
;
A
#
# COMPACT_ATOMS: atom_id res chain seq x y z
N MET A 1 -21.26 -6.52 14.24
CA MET A 1 -20.34 -7.29 15.11
C MET A 1 -19.26 -8.06 14.35
N ASN A 2 -19.32 -8.23 13.01
CA ASN A 2 -18.47 -9.22 12.31
C ASN A 2 -17.08 -8.74 11.86
N TYR A 3 -16.65 -7.51 12.18
CA TYR A 3 -15.39 -6.96 11.65
C TYR A 3 -14.41 -6.56 12.76
N ILE A 4 -14.71 -5.50 13.51
CA ILE A 4 -13.77 -4.93 14.47
C ILE A 4 -13.83 -5.57 15.87
N GLY A 5 -14.80 -6.47 16.11
CA GLY A 5 -15.02 -7.14 17.41
C GLY A 5 -15.47 -6.21 18.55
N ASP A 6 -15.72 -4.94 18.25
CA ASP A 6 -16.00 -3.87 19.21
C ASP A 6 -17.10 -2.96 18.63
N THR A 7 -17.96 -2.42 19.50
CA THR A 7 -19.04 -1.53 19.06
C THR A 7 -18.55 -0.09 19.19
N LYS A 8 -18.10 0.48 18.08
CA LYS A 8 -17.65 1.88 18.02
C LYS A 8 -18.67 2.76 17.32
N ALA A 9 -18.80 4.00 17.79
CA ALA A 9 -19.57 5.06 17.15
C ALA A 9 -18.67 6.28 16.96
N GLY A 10 -18.70 6.87 15.76
CA GLY A 10 -17.85 8.01 15.43
C GLY A 10 -18.26 8.68 14.12
N THR A 11 -17.61 9.80 13.82
CA THR A 11 -17.88 10.59 12.62
C THR A 11 -17.10 10.02 11.43
N LEU A 12 -17.75 9.88 10.26
CA LEU A 12 -17.06 9.51 9.03
C LEU A 12 -16.16 10.66 8.58
N VAL A 13 -14.85 10.43 8.61
CA VAL A 13 -13.83 11.41 8.25
C VAL A 13 -13.57 11.39 6.73
N GLY A 14 -13.58 10.20 6.13
CA GLY A 14 -13.44 10.06 4.69
C GLY A 14 -13.36 8.61 4.24
N VAL A 15 -13.21 8.44 2.93
CA VAL A 15 -13.12 7.15 2.26
C VAL A 15 -11.93 7.18 1.32
N ASP A 16 -11.09 6.15 1.35
CA ASP A 16 -9.97 6.03 0.41
C ASP A 16 -10.42 5.53 -0.97
N LYS A 17 -9.50 5.44 -1.94
CA LYS A 17 -9.82 4.97 -3.28
C LYS A 17 -10.21 3.48 -3.33
N PHE A 18 -9.87 2.70 -2.31
CA PHE A 18 -10.20 1.28 -2.20
C PHE A 18 -11.54 1.04 -1.50
N GLY A 19 -12.20 2.10 -1.02
CA GLY A 19 -13.48 2.06 -0.34
C GLY A 19 -13.40 1.87 1.18
N ASN A 20 -12.20 1.87 1.76
CA ASN A 20 -12.02 1.80 3.21
C ASN A 20 -12.49 3.11 3.83
N LYS A 21 -13.30 3.00 4.88
CA LYS A 21 -13.93 4.15 5.55
C LYS A 21 -13.21 4.45 6.85
N PHE A 22 -12.86 5.71 7.05
CA PHE A 22 -12.12 6.17 8.22
C PHE A 22 -13.02 6.97 9.14
N PHE A 23 -12.94 6.67 10.44
CA PHE A 23 -13.80 7.27 11.45
C PHE A 23 -12.98 7.84 12.60
N GLU A 24 -13.52 8.88 13.25
CA GLU A 24 -12.93 9.50 14.44
C GLU A 24 -13.99 9.78 15.52
N ASN A 25 -13.61 9.55 16.77
CA ASN A 25 -14.35 9.94 17.97
C ASN A 25 -13.38 10.31 19.10
N GLN A 26 -13.42 11.56 19.58
CA GLN A 26 -12.55 12.08 20.63
C GLN A 26 -13.00 11.71 22.06
N GLU A 27 -14.20 11.14 22.23
CA GLU A 27 -14.71 10.67 23.53
C GLU A 27 -14.13 9.31 23.93
N GLU A 28 -13.52 8.60 22.98
CA GLU A 28 -12.85 7.31 23.21
C GLU A 28 -11.51 7.48 23.93
N LEU A 29 -11.01 6.37 24.47
CA LEU A 29 -9.69 6.32 25.09
C LEU A 29 -8.59 6.73 24.09
N PRO A 30 -7.48 7.35 24.56
CA PRO A 30 -6.34 7.65 23.72
C PRO A 30 -5.89 6.43 22.89
N LEU A 31 -5.52 6.66 21.63
CA LEU A 31 -5.16 5.64 20.64
C LEU A 31 -6.31 4.72 20.15
N ARG A 32 -7.54 4.92 20.62
CA ARG A 32 -8.75 4.27 20.09
C ARG A 32 -9.71 5.25 19.41
N THR A 33 -9.32 6.53 19.35
CA THR A 33 -10.16 7.59 18.79
C THR A 33 -10.30 7.51 17.28
N ARG A 34 -9.37 6.86 16.56
CA ARG A 34 -9.41 6.68 15.09
C ARG A 34 -9.48 5.20 14.75
N TRP A 35 -10.32 4.84 13.77
CA TRP A 35 -10.37 3.47 13.25
C TRP A 35 -10.79 3.44 11.79
N VAL A 36 -10.58 2.28 11.17
CA VAL A 36 -10.94 1.98 9.78
C VAL A 36 -11.96 0.86 9.73
N ASP A 37 -12.92 0.99 8.82
CA ASP A 37 -13.82 -0.07 8.37
C ASP A 37 -13.42 -0.45 6.94
N PHE A 38 -12.83 -1.64 6.79
CA PHE A 38 -12.30 -2.10 5.51
C PHE A 38 -13.43 -2.48 4.56
N ALA A 39 -13.29 -2.12 3.27
CA ALA A 39 -14.27 -2.51 2.26
C ALA A 39 -14.26 -4.02 1.97
N LYS A 40 -13.09 -4.66 2.11
CA LYS A 40 -12.91 -6.10 1.91
C LYS A 40 -13.03 -6.83 3.24
N HIS A 41 -13.64 -8.02 3.20
CA HIS A 41 -13.76 -8.88 4.38
C HIS A 41 -12.42 -9.54 4.78
N ASP A 42 -11.55 -9.83 3.81
CA ASP A 42 -10.17 -10.26 4.07
C ASP A 42 -9.31 -9.02 4.36
N TYR A 43 -9.42 -8.52 5.58
CA TYR A 43 -8.80 -7.27 6.01
C TYR A 43 -7.29 -7.47 6.22
N ASP A 44 -6.51 -6.58 5.63
CA ASP A 44 -5.07 -6.48 5.82
C ASP A 44 -4.75 -4.98 6.00
N PRO A 45 -4.03 -4.58 7.06
CA PRO A 45 -3.52 -3.22 7.21
C PRO A 45 -2.79 -2.67 5.98
N SER A 46 -2.19 -3.55 5.16
CA SER A 46 -1.52 -3.16 3.92
C SER A 46 -2.47 -2.57 2.86
N HIS A 47 -3.79 -2.75 2.98
CA HIS A 47 -4.79 -2.16 2.10
C HIS A 47 -5.02 -0.65 2.33
N ILE A 48 -4.51 -0.09 3.44
CA ILE A 48 -4.65 1.34 3.75
C ILE A 48 -3.67 2.14 2.90
N GLU A 49 -4.17 3.19 2.24
CA GLU A 49 -3.30 4.11 1.48
C GLU A 49 -2.28 4.84 2.39
N PRO A 50 -1.11 5.23 1.89
CA PRO A 50 -0.02 5.75 2.72
C PRO A 50 -0.37 6.98 3.58
N LEU A 51 -1.15 7.93 3.06
CA LEU A 51 -1.53 9.12 3.82
C LEU A 51 -2.63 8.82 4.85
N TRP A 52 -3.57 7.94 4.52
CA TRP A 52 -4.54 7.43 5.48
C TRP A 52 -3.86 6.62 6.59
N HIS A 53 -2.78 5.90 6.27
CA HIS A 53 -1.94 5.19 7.24
C HIS A 53 -1.23 6.17 8.20
N ALA A 54 -0.71 7.30 7.69
CA ALA A 54 -0.13 8.35 8.54
C ALA A 54 -1.17 8.96 9.49
N TRP A 55 -2.38 9.24 8.99
CA TRP A 55 -3.46 9.82 9.79
C TRP A 55 -3.98 8.86 10.87
N ILE A 56 -4.25 7.60 10.53
CA ILE A 56 -4.75 6.61 11.51
C ILE A 56 -3.71 6.28 12.58
N SER A 57 -2.42 6.41 12.24
CA SER A 57 -1.29 6.21 13.16
C SER A 57 -0.94 7.44 14.00
N TYR A 58 -1.75 8.51 13.97
CA TYR A 58 -1.51 9.77 14.67
C TYR A 58 -0.20 10.48 14.30
N ALA A 59 0.37 10.19 13.13
CA ALA A 59 1.55 10.90 12.64
C ALA A 59 1.20 12.29 12.08
N ILE A 60 -0.02 12.43 11.55
CA ILE A 60 -0.59 13.68 11.06
C ILE A 60 -2.01 13.86 11.61
N ASP A 61 -2.40 15.10 11.87
CA ASP A 61 -3.76 15.45 12.30
C ASP A 61 -4.67 15.84 11.13
N THR A 62 -4.08 16.36 10.06
CA THR A 62 -4.80 16.71 8.84
C THR A 62 -5.26 15.47 8.11
N VAL A 63 -6.54 15.44 7.74
CA VAL A 63 -7.11 14.35 6.95
C VAL A 63 -6.52 14.39 5.53
N PRO A 64 -6.27 13.23 4.88
CA PRO A 64 -5.65 13.21 3.55
C PRO A 64 -6.42 14.02 2.51
N THR A 65 -7.75 14.10 2.61
CA THR A 65 -8.59 14.90 1.70
C THR A 65 -8.28 16.41 1.75
N GLN A 66 -7.74 16.90 2.86
CA GLN A 66 -7.42 18.32 3.07
C GLN A 66 -5.91 18.62 2.95
N ASP A 67 -5.07 17.59 2.91
CA ASP A 67 -3.63 17.75 2.87
C ASP A 67 -3.16 18.20 1.47
N PRO A 68 -2.41 19.33 1.36
CA PRO A 68 -1.77 19.73 0.11
C PRO A 68 -0.89 18.65 -0.50
N ILE A 69 -0.24 17.83 0.33
CA ILE A 69 0.63 16.73 -0.13
C ILE A 69 -0.20 15.67 -0.86
N ALA A 70 -1.39 15.33 -0.36
CA ALA A 70 -2.29 14.38 -1.02
C ALA A 70 -2.72 14.90 -2.41
N THR A 71 -2.99 16.20 -2.50
CA THR A 71 -3.38 16.87 -3.76
C THR A 71 -2.21 16.91 -4.77
N GLN A 72 -0.96 16.93 -4.27
CA GLN A 72 0.25 16.99 -5.11
C GLN A 72 0.84 15.60 -5.45
N ALA A 73 0.59 14.58 -4.63
CA ALA A 73 1.10 13.23 -4.82
C ALA A 73 0.87 12.66 -6.25
N PRO A 74 -0.34 12.75 -6.85
CA PRO A 74 -0.58 12.25 -8.20
C PRO A 74 0.11 13.06 -9.31
N LYS A 75 0.74 14.20 -9.00
CA LYS A 75 1.47 15.03 -9.96
C LYS A 75 2.95 14.62 -10.10
N ARG A 76 3.44 13.70 -9.27
CA ARG A 76 4.85 13.31 -9.27
C ARG A 76 5.09 12.26 -10.36
N PRO A 77 5.98 12.50 -11.34
CA PRO A 77 6.14 11.60 -12.49
C PRO A 77 6.72 10.23 -12.13
N TRP A 78 7.34 10.11 -10.95
CA TRP A 78 7.92 8.87 -10.45
C TRP A 78 7.00 8.11 -9.49
N ALA A 79 5.93 8.73 -8.99
CA ALA A 79 5.08 8.13 -7.99
C ALA A 79 4.02 7.24 -8.66
N PRO A 80 3.75 6.04 -8.13
CA PRO A 80 2.66 5.23 -8.62
C PRO A 80 1.32 5.94 -8.40
N GLU A 81 0.42 5.90 -9.39
CA GLU A 81 -0.90 6.53 -9.31
C GLU A 81 -1.83 5.84 -8.28
N VAL A 82 -1.61 4.54 -8.09
CA VAL A 82 -2.43 3.66 -7.25
C VAL A 82 -1.53 2.97 -6.22
N HIS A 83 -2.04 2.89 -4.99
CA HIS A 83 -1.39 2.15 -3.91
C HIS A 83 -1.41 0.65 -4.22
N HIS A 84 -0.30 -0.02 -3.95
CA HIS A 84 -0.17 -1.47 -4.13
C HIS A 84 -0.08 -2.12 -2.75
N PRO A 85 -1.06 -2.96 -2.36
CA PRO A 85 -1.01 -3.65 -1.09
C PRO A 85 0.08 -4.72 -1.06
N ASN A 86 0.24 -5.36 0.10
CA ASN A 86 1.20 -6.43 0.23
C ASN A 86 0.75 -7.68 -0.53
N TYR A 87 1.66 -8.27 -1.30
CA TYR A 87 1.41 -9.49 -2.07
C TYR A 87 2.19 -10.71 -1.54
N THR A 88 2.72 -10.67 -0.32
CA THR A 88 3.39 -11.83 0.29
C THR A 88 2.53 -13.08 0.17
N THR A 89 3.12 -14.21 -0.21
CA THR A 89 2.46 -15.51 -0.48
C THR A 89 1.52 -15.57 -1.69
N LEU A 90 1.24 -14.47 -2.37
CA LEU A 90 0.46 -14.43 -3.61
C LEU A 90 1.36 -14.49 -4.85
N PRO A 91 0.84 -14.80 -6.05
CA PRO A 91 1.62 -14.79 -7.29
C PRO A 91 2.33 -13.46 -7.60
N GLY A 92 1.78 -12.34 -7.09
CA GLY A 92 2.37 -11.00 -7.19
C GLY A 92 3.47 -10.68 -6.17
N ALA A 93 3.89 -11.66 -5.35
CA ALA A 93 4.96 -11.47 -4.37
C ALA A 93 6.26 -11.01 -5.03
N PHE A 94 6.97 -10.10 -4.35
CA PHE A 94 8.28 -9.66 -4.79
C PHE A 94 9.27 -10.84 -4.82
N LYS A 95 9.85 -11.10 -6.00
CA LYS A 95 10.92 -12.09 -6.19
C LYS A 95 12.23 -11.37 -6.43
N THR A 96 13.17 -11.57 -5.52
CA THR A 96 14.52 -11.03 -5.67
C THR A 96 15.21 -11.72 -6.85
N PHE A 97 16.03 -10.94 -7.55
CA PHE A 97 16.90 -11.45 -8.60
C PHE A 97 18.20 -10.66 -8.57
N ASN A 98 19.24 -11.19 -9.19
CA ASN A 98 20.51 -10.51 -9.28
C ASN A 98 20.44 -9.43 -10.38
N THR A 99 20.38 -8.16 -9.98
CA THR A 99 20.33 -7.02 -10.91
C THR A 99 21.64 -6.86 -11.71
N SER A 100 22.75 -7.39 -11.19
CA SER A 100 24.04 -7.38 -11.89
C SER A 100 24.21 -8.54 -12.88
N SER A 101 23.29 -9.50 -12.93
CA SER A 101 23.35 -10.66 -13.83
C SER A 101 22.43 -10.58 -15.05
N VAL A 102 21.74 -9.44 -15.27
CA VAL A 102 20.93 -9.24 -16.49
C VAL A 102 21.77 -9.43 -17.75
N LYS A 103 23.06 -9.12 -17.66
CA LYS A 103 24.09 -9.55 -18.61
C LYS A 103 25.26 -10.12 -17.80
N PRO A 104 25.73 -11.34 -18.09
CA PRO A 104 26.92 -11.86 -17.42
C PRO A 104 28.10 -10.93 -17.73
N LYS A 105 28.93 -10.65 -16.72
CA LYS A 105 30.13 -9.79 -16.89
C LYS A 105 31.14 -10.40 -17.85
N ILE A 106 31.20 -11.73 -17.90
CA ILE A 106 32.04 -12.51 -18.80
C ILE A 106 31.10 -13.17 -19.80
N GLN A 107 31.30 -12.90 -21.09
CA GLN A 107 30.55 -13.56 -22.15
C GLN A 107 31.24 -14.87 -22.53
N SER A 108 30.47 -15.95 -22.58
CA SER A 108 30.96 -17.25 -23.07
C SER A 108 31.04 -17.22 -24.59
N TRP A 109 32.00 -17.95 -25.15
CA TRP A 109 32.04 -18.18 -26.59
C TRP A 109 30.83 -19.02 -27.03
N GLU A 110 30.15 -18.59 -28.10
CA GLU A 110 29.07 -19.35 -28.74
C GLU A 110 29.66 -20.23 -29.85
N PRO A 111 29.64 -21.56 -29.70
CA PRO A 111 30.23 -22.46 -30.68
C PRO A 111 29.47 -22.46 -32.00
N VAL A 112 30.20 -22.29 -33.11
CA VAL A 112 29.67 -22.49 -34.46
C VAL A 112 30.20 -23.82 -35.00
N ALA A 113 29.30 -24.77 -35.25
CA ALA A 113 29.67 -26.06 -35.84
C ALA A 113 29.86 -25.91 -37.37
N ALA A 114 31.05 -26.25 -37.87
CA ALA A 114 31.35 -26.30 -39.31
C ALA A 114 31.35 -27.74 -39.83
N PRO A 115 30.82 -28.01 -41.04
CA PRO A 115 30.88 -29.34 -41.67
C PRO A 115 32.32 -29.70 -42.04
N ARG A 116 32.65 -31.00 -42.00
CA ARG A 116 33.92 -31.53 -42.53
C ARG A 116 33.73 -31.87 -44.01
N HIS A 117 34.59 -31.33 -44.87
CA HIS A 117 34.67 -31.66 -46.30
C HIS A 117 35.62 -32.84 -46.55
#